data_AF-A0A848EMX3-F1
#
_entry.id   AF-A0A848EMX3-F1
#
_cell.length_a   1.000
_cell.length_b   1.000
_cell.length_c   1.000
_cell.angle_alpha   90.00
_cell.angle_beta   90.00
_cell.angle_gamma   90.00
#
_symmetry.space_group_name_H-M   'P 1'
#
loop_
_entity.id
_entity.type
_entity.pdbx_description
1 polymer ?
#
loop_
_entity_poly.entity_id
_entity_poly.type
_entity_poly.pdbx_seq_one_letter_code
_entity_poly.pdbx_strand_id
1 'polypeptide(L)'
;MTTATYDTEMIRNINMFESITDVEARDAIIKEDEAYFVVPEGKAGMAIGKGGEVVQKVQNKLDRDVKIYEYNDNLGAFINNLVPADIRGVDIDGDKVEIDVPRDNKGRVVGKDGNKIDSIREILARTHGVEEVKVE
;
A
#
# COMPACT_ATOMS: atom_id res chain seq x y z
N MET A 1 19.85 1.24 -4.90
CA MET A 1 19.75 0.36 -3.71
C MET A 1 19.33 1.19 -2.50
N THR A 2 18.04 1.49 -2.39
CA THR A 2 17.48 2.11 -1.20
C THR A 2 17.25 0.99 -0.20
N THR A 3 18.23 0.74 0.66
CA THR A 3 18.04 -0.16 1.80
C THR A 3 16.88 0.41 2.60
N ALA A 4 15.78 -0.33 2.71
CA ALA A 4 14.71 -0.01 3.65
C ALA A 4 15.36 0.05 5.04
N THR A 5 15.67 1.27 5.47
CA THR A 5 16.14 1.49 6.83
C THR A 5 14.88 1.33 7.64
N TYR A 6 14.73 0.18 8.29
CA TYR A 6 13.63 -0.04 9.22
C TYR A 6 13.77 0.99 10.34
N ASP A 7 13.11 2.13 10.14
CA ASP A 7 13.07 3.18 11.12
C ASP A 7 12.42 2.62 12.39
N THR A 8 12.92 3.03 13.56
CA THR A 8 12.36 2.62 14.85
C THR A 8 10.87 2.97 14.93
N GLU A 9 10.47 4.05 14.26
CA GLU A 9 9.06 4.43 14.11
C GLU A 9 8.25 3.39 13.33
N MET A 10 8.78 2.89 12.21
CA MET A 10 8.11 1.86 11.41
C MET A 10 7.91 0.57 12.21
N ILE A 11 8.97 0.06 12.86
CA ILE A 11 8.89 -1.17 13.68
C ILE A 11 7.86 -1.00 14.81
N ARG A 12 7.85 0.16 15.47
CA ARG A 12 6.85 0.47 16.51
C ARG A 12 5.43 0.43 15.95
N ASN A 13 5.20 1.01 14.78
CA ASN A 13 3.88 1.05 14.16
C ASN A 13 3.42 -0.32 13.67
N ILE A 14 4.33 -1.17 13.17
CA ILE A 14 4.04 -2.57 12.85
C ILE A 14 3.60 -3.32 14.12
N ASN A 15 4.41 -3.30 15.18
CA ASN A 15 4.08 -4.01 16.42
C ASN A 15 2.75 -3.52 17.02
N MET A 16 2.46 -2.22 16.92
CA MET A 16 1.19 -1.63 17.34
C MET A 16 0.03 -2.16 16.49
N PHE A 17 0.18 -2.17 15.16
CA PHE A 17 -0.83 -2.69 14.24
C PHE A 17 -1.12 -4.17 14.53
N GLU A 18 -0.09 -4.99 14.67
CA GLU A 18 -0.21 -6.43 14.97
C GLU A 18 -0.90 -6.64 16.32
N SER A 19 -0.52 -5.87 17.34
CA SER A 19 -1.14 -5.94 18.66
C SER A 19 -2.64 -5.56 18.68
N ILE A 20 -3.09 -4.71 17.76
CA ILE A 20 -4.50 -4.28 17.66
C ILE A 20 -5.30 -5.24 16.78
N THR A 21 -4.70 -5.73 15.70
CA THR A 21 -5.39 -6.44 14.62
C THR A 21 -5.27 -7.96 14.71
N ASP A 22 -4.29 -8.48 15.46
CA ASP A 22 -3.91 -9.90 15.48
C ASP A 22 -3.51 -10.43 14.08
N VAL A 23 -3.00 -9.53 13.22
CA VAL A 23 -2.55 -9.81 11.86
C VAL A 23 -1.13 -9.30 11.69
N GLU A 24 -0.22 -10.20 11.31
CA GLU A 24 1.16 -9.86 10.97
C GLU A 24 1.22 -8.89 9.78
N ALA A 25 2.04 -7.84 9.89
CA ALA A 25 2.27 -6.88 8.82
C ALA A 25 3.65 -7.13 8.19
N ARG A 26 3.68 -7.26 6.86
CA ARG A 26 4.91 -7.42 6.08
C ARG A 26 5.67 -6.12 5.91
N ASP A 27 4.95 -5.02 5.75
CA ASP A 27 5.52 -3.69 5.57
C ASP A 27 4.57 -2.61 6.08
N ALA A 28 5.12 -1.44 6.40
CA ALA A 28 4.36 -0.25 6.76
C ALA A 28 5.05 1.03 6.25
N ILE A 29 4.24 1.96 5.75
CA ILE A 29 4.66 3.31 5.37
C ILE A 29 3.76 4.30 6.14
N ILE A 30 4.40 5.21 6.86
CA ILE A 30 3.74 6.12 7.80
C ILE A 30 3.96 7.55 7.32
N LYS A 31 2.94 8.17 6.70
CA LYS A 31 2.97 9.55 6.16
C LYS A 31 2.09 10.47 7.00
N GLU A 32 2.28 11.79 6.92
CA GLU A 32 1.63 12.77 7.80
C GLU A 32 0.14 12.51 8.03
N ASP A 33 -0.64 12.34 6.95
CA ASP A 33 -2.10 12.13 7.03
C ASP A 33 -2.54 10.65 6.86
N GLU A 34 -1.68 9.81 6.28
CA GLU A 34 -2.04 8.44 5.88
C GLU A 34 -1.00 7.42 6.33
N ALA A 35 -1.49 6.26 6.78
CA ALA A 35 -0.68 5.09 7.10
C ALA A 35 -1.07 3.92 6.21
N TYR A 36 -0.06 3.24 5.67
CA TYR A 36 -0.21 2.12 4.74
C TYR A 36 0.39 0.88 5.38
N PHE A 37 -0.39 -0.21 5.44
CA PHE A 37 0.07 -1.50 5.93
C PHE A 37 -0.09 -2.54 4.83
N VAL A 38 0.93 -3.38 4.67
CA VAL A 38 0.90 -4.52 3.76
C VAL A 38 0.81 -5.79 4.62
N VAL A 39 -0.24 -6.58 4.41
CA VAL A 39 -0.51 -7.83 5.14
C VAL A 39 -0.47 -9.03 4.19
N PRO A 40 -0.37 -10.27 4.67
CA PRO A 40 -0.48 -11.45 3.82
C PRO A 40 -1.82 -11.52 3.06
N GLU A 41 -1.84 -12.25 1.94
CA GLU A 41 -3.05 -12.51 1.16
C GLU A 41 -4.18 -13.11 2.02
N GLY A 42 -5.40 -12.61 1.83
CA GLY A 42 -6.60 -13.02 2.59
C GLY A 42 -6.67 -12.53 4.04
N LYS A 43 -5.73 -11.69 4.51
CA LYS A 43 -5.72 -11.18 5.89
C LYS A 43 -6.27 -9.77 6.05
N ALA A 44 -6.50 -9.01 4.98
CA ALA A 44 -6.99 -7.63 5.12
C ALA A 44 -8.35 -7.57 5.81
N GLY A 45 -9.26 -8.51 5.50
CA GLY A 45 -10.57 -8.57 6.17
C GLY A 45 -10.49 -8.74 7.69
N MET A 46 -9.51 -9.50 8.18
CA MET A 46 -9.26 -9.66 9.62
C MET A 46 -8.74 -8.35 10.24
N ALA A 47 -7.77 -7.72 9.58
CA ALA A 47 -7.19 -6.46 10.05
C ALA A 47 -8.17 -5.28 9.99
N ILE A 48 -9.12 -5.31 9.05
CA ILE A 48 -10.21 -4.32 8.96
C ILE A 48 -11.23 -4.54 10.08
N GLY A 49 -11.59 -5.80 10.34
CA GLY A 49 -12.61 -6.17 11.32
C GLY A 49 -14.03 -5.91 10.82
N LYS A 50 -15.03 -6.42 11.56
CA LYS A 50 -16.44 -6.31 11.15
C LYS A 50 -16.88 -4.85 11.15
N GLY A 51 -17.35 -4.36 10.00
CA GLY A 51 -17.74 -2.96 9.84
C GLY A 51 -16.59 -1.95 10.02
N GLY A 52 -15.33 -2.40 9.93
CA GLY A 52 -14.16 -1.56 10.13
C GLY A 52 -13.78 -1.28 11.59
N GLU A 53 -14.37 -1.99 12.55
CA GLU A 53 -14.16 -1.72 13.98
C GLU A 53 -12.69 -1.86 14.44
N VAL A 54 -11.91 -2.72 13.79
CA VAL A 54 -10.50 -2.96 14.14
C VAL A 54 -9.62 -1.88 13.52
N VAL A 55 -9.77 -1.61 12.22
CA VAL A 55 -9.01 -0.53 11.55
C VAL A 55 -9.32 0.85 12.13
N GLN A 56 -10.52 1.10 12.64
CA GLN A 56 -10.85 2.34 13.38
C GLN A 56 -9.99 2.50 14.65
N LYS A 57 -9.69 1.42 15.36
CA LYS A 57 -8.79 1.48 16.54
C LYS A 57 -7.36 1.85 16.12
N VAL A 58 -6.90 1.31 14.99
CA VAL A 58 -5.58 1.65 14.42
C VAL A 58 -5.54 3.13 14.02
N GLN A 59 -6.56 3.62 13.30
CA GLN A 59 -6.70 5.02 12.91
C GLN A 59 -6.68 5.96 14.13
N ASN A 60 -7.48 5.66 15.15
CA ASN A 60 -7.52 6.45 16.39
C ASN A 60 -6.17 6.47 17.13
N LYS A 61 -5.37 5.40 17.00
CA LYS A 61 -4.07 5.30 17.66
C LYS A 61 -2.98 6.07 16.91
N LEU A 62 -3.07 6.11 15.59
CA LEU A 62 -2.12 6.81 14.71
C LEU A 62 -2.48 8.27 14.45
N ASP A 63 -3.75 8.63 14.63
CA ASP A 63 -4.35 9.90 14.20
C ASP A 63 -4.18 10.12 12.69
N ARG A 64 -4.38 9.05 11.91
CA ARG A 64 -4.15 9.00 10.45
C ARG A 64 -5.17 8.09 9.78
N ASP A 65 -5.48 8.36 8.52
CA ASP A 65 -6.25 7.45 7.68
C ASP A 65 -5.43 6.18 7.40
N VAL A 66 -6.02 5.01 7.60
CA VAL A 66 -5.31 3.72 7.46
C VAL A 66 -5.77 2.96 6.23
N LYS A 67 -4.81 2.58 5.38
CA LYS A 67 -5.02 1.71 4.22
C LYS A 67 -4.29 0.39 4.43
N ILE A 68 -4.98 -0.70 4.13
CA ILE A 68 -4.46 -2.06 4.29
C ILE A 68 -4.50 -2.73 2.93
N TYR A 69 -3.34 -3.23 2.48
CA TYR A 69 -3.19 -3.92 1.22
C TYR A 69 -2.72 -5.35 1.45
N GLU A 70 -3.20 -6.27 0.62
CA GLU A 70 -2.76 -7.65 0.67
C GLU A 70 -1.59 -7.85 -0.30
N TYR A 71 -0.48 -8.34 0.25
CA TYR A 71 0.68 -8.72 -0.52
C TYR A 71 0.36 -9.89 -1.47
N ASN A 72 0.92 -9.84 -2.67
CA ASN A 72 0.90 -10.94 -3.61
C ASN A 72 2.28 -11.03 -4.29
N ASP A 73 2.84 -12.24 -4.43
CA ASP A 73 4.14 -12.45 -5.12
C ASP A 73 4.05 -12.13 -6.62
N ASN A 74 2.86 -12.25 -7.22
CA ASN A 74 2.61 -11.81 -8.58
C ASN A 74 2.43 -10.29 -8.60
N LEU A 75 3.44 -9.60 -9.13
CA LEU A 75 3.47 -8.13 -9.23
C LEU A 75 2.22 -7.55 -9.92
N GLY A 76 1.73 -8.18 -10.99
CA GLY A 76 0.51 -7.73 -11.68
C GLY A 76 -0.74 -7.82 -10.81
N ALA A 77 -0.90 -8.91 -10.05
CA ALA A 77 -1.99 -9.06 -9.08
C ALA A 77 -1.85 -8.07 -7.91
N PHE A 78 -0.63 -7.83 -7.44
CA PHE A 78 -0.37 -6.85 -6.39
C PHE A 78 -0.69 -5.41 -6.85
N ILE A 79 -0.31 -5.04 -8.07
CA ILE A 79 -0.66 -3.73 -8.67
C ILE A 79 -2.18 -3.57 -8.77
N ASN A 80 -2.90 -4.61 -9.20
CA ASN A 80 -4.37 -4.59 -9.21
C ASN A 80 -4.98 -4.31 -7.83
N ASN A 81 -4.34 -4.76 -6.75
CA ASN A 81 -4.78 -4.49 -5.38
C ASN A 81 -4.46 -3.04 -4.94
N LEU A 82 -3.28 -2.54 -5.31
CA LEU A 82 -2.83 -1.20 -4.92
C LEU A 82 -3.58 -0.07 -5.63
N VAL A 83 -3.94 -0.28 -6.90
CA VAL A 83 -4.56 0.74 -7.75
C VAL A 83 -6.07 0.81 -7.46
N PRO A 84 -6.60 1.96 -6.97
CA PRO A 84 -8.00 2.07 -6.55
C PRO A 84 -8.95 2.36 -7.72
N ALA A 85 -8.71 1.74 -8.86
CA ALA A 85 -9.42 1.94 -10.11
C ALA A 85 -9.21 0.76 -11.07
N ASP A 86 -10.13 0.60 -12.03
CA ASP A 86 -9.95 -0.37 -13.11
C ASP A 86 -8.70 -0.03 -13.92
N ILE A 87 -7.86 -1.03 -14.15
CA ILE A 87 -6.69 -0.96 -15.03
C ILE A 87 -7.03 -1.64 -16.36
N ARG A 88 -6.50 -1.12 -17.46
CA ARG A 88 -6.60 -1.77 -18.78
C ARG A 88 -5.49 -2.78 -19.00
N GLY A 89 -4.32 -2.53 -18.43
CA GLY A 89 -3.15 -3.38 -18.55
C GLY A 89 -2.01 -2.91 -17.66
N VAL A 90 -1.07 -3.81 -17.44
CA VAL A 90 0.22 -3.52 -16.81
C VAL A 90 1.30 -4.06 -17.73
N ASP A 91 2.26 -3.22 -18.11
CA ASP A 91 3.50 -3.63 -18.75
C ASP A 91 4.62 -3.65 -17.70
N ILE A 92 5.36 -4.76 -17.64
CA ILE A 92 6.42 -5.00 -16.65
C ILE A 92 7.69 -5.32 -17.41
N ASP A 93 8.66 -4.40 -17.38
CA ASP A 93 9.98 -4.56 -17.99
C ASP A 93 11.06 -4.42 -16.91
N GLY A 94 11.49 -5.56 -16.36
CA GLY A 94 12.46 -5.60 -15.26
C GLY A 94 11.95 -4.91 -14.00
N ASP A 95 12.58 -3.79 -13.64
CA ASP A 95 12.22 -2.95 -12.49
C ASP A 95 11.29 -1.78 -12.86
N LYS A 96 10.78 -1.76 -14.09
CA LYS A 96 9.88 -0.72 -14.60
C LYS A 96 8.47 -1.26 -14.76
N VAL A 97 7.51 -0.44 -14.36
CA VAL A 97 6.08 -0.74 -14.43
C VAL A 97 5.34 0.40 -15.10
N GLU A 98 4.54 0.06 -16.10
CA GLU A 98 3.61 0.98 -16.76
C GLU A 98 2.18 0.50 -16.52
N ILE A 99 1.34 1.37 -15.97
CA ILE A 99 -0.05 1.07 -15.61
C ILE A 99 -0.96 1.87 -16.54
N ASP A 100 -1.64 1.19 -17.47
CA ASP A 100 -2.65 1.82 -18.34
C ASP A 100 -3.99 1.87 -17.59
N VAL A 101 -4.54 3.07 -17.43
CA VAL A 101 -5.85 3.27 -16.82
C VAL A 101 -6.79 4.05 -17.75
N PRO A 102 -8.12 3.88 -17.61
CA PRO A 102 -9.06 4.78 -18.23
C PRO A 102 -8.73 6.25 -17.90
N ARG A 103 -8.85 7.15 -18.88
CA ARG A 103 -8.53 8.58 -18.69
C ARG A 103 -9.26 9.18 -17.49
N ASP A 104 -10.51 8.78 -17.29
CA ASP A 104 -11.35 9.25 -16.18
C ASP A 104 -10.86 8.75 -14.81
N ASN A 105 -10.08 7.66 -14.79
CA ASN A 105 -9.49 7.08 -13.59
C ASN A 105 -8.09 7.62 -13.29
N LYS A 106 -7.38 8.22 -14.25
CA LYS A 106 -6.01 8.72 -14.06
C LYS A 106 -5.88 9.66 -12.86
N GLY A 107 -6.81 10.60 -12.70
CA GLY A 107 -6.82 11.50 -11.55
C GLY A 107 -6.97 10.79 -10.20
N ARG A 108 -7.70 9.67 -10.15
CA ARG A 108 -7.89 8.87 -8.92
C ARG A 108 -6.64 8.10 -8.53
N VAL A 109 -5.87 7.63 -9.53
CA VAL A 109 -4.63 6.87 -9.32
C VAL A 109 -3.48 7.81 -8.93
N VAL A 110 -3.35 8.94 -9.63
CA VAL A 110 -2.34 9.95 -9.32
C VAL A 110 -2.61 10.60 -7.96
N GLY A 111 -3.88 10.92 -7.69
CA GLY A 111 -4.28 11.63 -6.48
C GLY A 111 -3.90 13.11 -6.51
N LYS A 112 -4.27 13.83 -5.44
CA LYS A 112 -3.94 15.24 -5.29
C LYS A 112 -2.41 15.40 -5.16
N ASP A 113 -1.84 16.31 -5.95
CA ASP A 113 -0.40 16.62 -5.98
C ASP A 113 0.53 15.41 -6.25
N GLY A 114 -0.01 14.29 -6.76
CA GLY A 114 0.75 13.06 -7.00
C GLY A 114 0.92 12.16 -5.77
N ASN A 115 0.38 12.54 -4.61
CA ASN A 115 0.61 11.85 -3.35
C ASN A 115 0.25 10.36 -3.37
N LYS A 116 -0.79 9.98 -4.13
CA LYS A 116 -1.22 8.59 -4.18
C LYS A 116 -0.30 7.73 -5.04
N ILE A 117 0.07 8.20 -6.23
CA ILE A 117 1.01 7.45 -7.07
C ILE A 117 2.39 7.35 -6.42
N ASP A 118 2.78 8.35 -5.62
CA ASP A 118 4.03 8.28 -4.86
C ASP A 118 3.99 7.23 -3.75
N SER A 119 2.86 7.07 -3.05
CA SER A 119 2.68 5.94 -2.13
C SER A 119 2.73 4.58 -2.83
N ILE A 120 2.10 4.45 -4.01
CA ILE A 120 2.13 3.21 -4.80
C ILE A 120 3.57 2.88 -5.23
N ARG A 121 4.32 3.88 -5.73
CA ARG A 121 5.75 3.75 -6.07
C ARG A 121 6.57 3.25 -4.89
N GLU A 122 6.39 3.87 -3.73
CA GLU A 122 7.12 3.50 -2.53
C GLU A 122 6.82 2.07 -2.07
N ILE A 123 5.54 1.66 -2.09
CA ILE A 123 5.13 0.28 -1.77
C ILE A 123 5.78 -0.70 -2.75
N LEU A 124 5.68 -0.46 -4.05
CA LEU A 124 6.22 -1.36 -5.09
C LEU A 124 7.75 -1.46 -5.02
N ALA A 125 8.44 -0.35 -4.76
CA ALA A 125 9.88 -0.33 -4.56
C ALA A 125 10.31 -1.20 -3.37
N ARG A 126 9.62 -1.07 -2.23
CA ARG A 126 9.97 -1.79 -0.99
C ARG A 126 9.62 -3.27 -1.03
N THR A 127 8.52 -3.63 -1.71
CA THR A 127 7.98 -4.99 -1.71
C THR A 127 8.46 -5.84 -2.89
N HIS A 128 8.71 -5.23 -4.04
CA HIS A 128 9.02 -5.91 -5.30
C HIS A 128 10.26 -5.37 -6.02
N GLY A 129 10.95 -4.36 -5.46
CA GLY A 129 12.17 -3.81 -6.07
C GLY A 129 11.92 -3.01 -7.35
N VAL A 130 10.70 -2.51 -7.56
CA VAL A 130 10.35 -1.67 -8.71
C VAL A 130 10.98 -0.28 -8.56
N GLU A 131 11.76 0.17 -9.54
CA GLU A 131 12.46 1.47 -9.52
C GLU A 131 11.68 2.57 -10.27
N GLU A 132 10.88 2.22 -11.29
CA GLU A 132 10.15 3.18 -12.11
C GLU A 132 8.67 2.78 -12.25
N VAL A 133 7.73 3.71 -11.94
CA VAL A 133 6.29 3.51 -12.15
C VAL A 133 5.68 4.68 -12.93
N LYS A 134 5.06 4.37 -14.06
CA LYS A 134 4.32 5.30 -14.92
C LYS A 134 2.83 4.94 -14.95
N VAL A 135 1.99 5.97 -15.06
CA VAL A 135 0.54 5.83 -15.20
C VAL A 135 0.12 6.54 -16.47
N GLU A 136 -0.48 5.78 -17.38
CA GLU A 136 -0.95 6.26 -18.69
C GLU A 136 -2.47 6.47 -18.70
#